data_AF-R7HDP7-F1
#
_entry.id   AF-R7HDP7-F1
#
_cell.length_a   1.000
_cell.length_b   1.000
_cell.length_c   1.000
_cell.angle_alpha   90.00
_cell.angle_beta   90.00
_cell.angle_gamma   90.00
#
_symmetry.space_group_name_H-M   'P 1'
#
loop_
_entity.id
_entity.type
_entity.pdbx_description
1 polymer ?
#
loop_
_entity_poly.entity_id
_entity_poly.type
_entity_poly.pdbx_seq_one_letter_code
_entity_poly.pdbx_strand_id
1 'polypeptide(L)'
;MNKEVNNNLNKNTSQEDIEFLTTAVPIIKDLNDEQIEMLTTSLPVIKDYTEEEINELIKKIPTLKKEDIAKIKDALKPVEKQSNKEKIIDLLKTKRCKLLIILGILIIILTVISVGTSFALSSQNEEYENYFFEIDKKENPNMEIYNIPKDSPNFIKDSKASQIVSCMQSNTPIEKLPESVTSVINEINDYYNKSINRFAYKYVDIYTGFTVSYNENQHIFTASTIKAPTDIYIYENAENGSIDLEEKLLYTKKYYNPGAGYIKLGEENTYYTVRELVKNSAYYSDNVAHTMLMDRFNKDDMLAFWKAKGTNAIFTRPTIWGETSAHDAAIYMNELYNFYEKGSDIAKELMSYFTDNGGQFLTPPQGLTTANKSGCAGSVMHDISIVFDENPYIVIALSNLGCLSAGSYFEDVSNLTYKLHKAYWDYKVSSCINK
;
A
#
# COMPACT_ATOMS: atom_id res chain seq x y z
N MET A 1 37.49 -38.12 64.64
CA MET A 1 36.48 -37.59 63.70
C MET A 1 37.22 -37.00 62.52
N ASN A 2 37.55 -37.87 61.55
CA ASN A 2 38.06 -37.59 60.19
C ASN A 2 38.55 -38.90 59.55
N LYS A 3 38.47 -38.99 58.20
CA LYS A 3 38.91 -40.08 57.30
C LYS A 3 38.03 -41.34 57.35
N GLU A 4 37.82 -42.12 56.29
CA GLU A 4 38.30 -42.16 54.90
C GLU A 4 37.39 -43.19 54.18
N VAL A 5 37.27 -43.07 52.85
CA VAL A 5 37.43 -44.13 51.84
C VAL A 5 37.32 -45.59 52.31
N ASN A 6 36.57 -46.38 51.52
CA ASN A 6 36.39 -47.84 51.50
C ASN A 6 35.11 -48.39 52.15
N ASN A 7 34.15 -48.76 51.31
CA ASN A 7 33.84 -50.18 51.17
C ASN A 7 33.36 -50.51 49.76
N ASN A 8 34.19 -51.35 49.14
CA ASN A 8 34.15 -51.89 47.81
C ASN A 8 33.75 -53.38 47.94
N LEU A 9 33.34 -54.01 46.83
CA LEU A 9 33.51 -55.44 46.51
C LEU A 9 32.57 -56.50 47.14
N ASN A 10 31.70 -57.07 46.29
CA ASN A 10 31.41 -58.51 46.09
C ASN A 10 30.13 -58.60 45.24
N LYS A 11 29.99 -59.34 44.13
CA LYS A 11 30.39 -60.70 43.74
C LYS A 11 29.92 -60.83 42.28
N ASN A 12 30.75 -61.15 41.28
CA ASN A 12 30.77 -62.46 40.63
C ASN A 12 31.64 -62.32 39.36
N THR A 13 32.89 -62.77 39.41
CA THR A 13 33.56 -63.32 38.22
C THR A 13 33.30 -64.81 38.34
N SER A 14 32.52 -65.39 37.43
CA SER A 14 32.12 -66.79 37.54
C SER A 14 33.31 -67.69 37.18
N GLN A 15 33.25 -68.95 37.59
CA GLN A 15 34.29 -69.93 37.28
C GLN A 15 34.41 -70.18 35.75
N GLU A 16 33.37 -69.86 34.99
CA GLU A 16 33.32 -69.92 33.52
C GLU A 16 34.17 -68.82 32.86
N ASP A 17 34.26 -67.62 33.47
CA ASP A 17 35.11 -66.52 32.96
C ASP A 17 36.61 -66.88 33.02
N ILE A 18 37.00 -67.64 34.05
CA ILE A 18 38.37 -68.10 34.24
C ILE A 18 38.67 -69.27 33.28
N GLU A 19 37.74 -70.21 33.11
CA GLU A 19 37.90 -71.35 32.20
C GLU A 19 37.97 -70.90 30.72
N PHE A 20 37.21 -69.85 30.35
CA PHE A 20 37.27 -69.20 29.04
C PHE A 20 38.63 -68.54 28.78
N LEU A 21 39.17 -67.79 29.74
CA LEU A 21 40.48 -67.14 29.63
C LEU A 21 41.65 -68.15 29.62
N THR A 22 41.54 -69.26 30.36
CA THR A 22 42.61 -70.26 30.43
C THR A 22 42.70 -71.11 29.15
N THR A 23 41.60 -71.24 28.41
CA THR A 23 41.52 -72.05 27.18
C THR A 23 41.74 -71.22 25.90
N ALA A 24 41.31 -69.94 25.89
CA ALA A 24 41.43 -69.06 24.71
C ALA A 24 42.82 -68.40 24.57
N VAL A 25 43.49 -68.08 25.68
CA VAL A 25 44.76 -67.34 25.66
C VAL A 25 45.93 -68.08 24.98
N PRO A 26 46.06 -69.42 25.03
CA PRO A 26 47.09 -70.13 24.25
C PRO A 26 46.90 -70.02 22.73
N ILE A 27 45.66 -69.76 22.25
CA ILE A 27 45.30 -69.78 20.83
C ILE A 27 45.44 -68.38 20.18
N ILE A 28 45.42 -67.30 20.97
CA ILE A 28 45.54 -65.92 20.49
C ILE A 28 46.92 -65.62 19.88
N LYS A 29 47.93 -66.45 20.15
CA LYS A 29 49.30 -66.20 19.70
C LYS A 29 49.48 -66.32 18.17
N ASP A 30 48.59 -67.03 17.50
CA ASP A 30 48.70 -67.37 16.07
C ASP A 30 47.56 -66.79 15.20
N LEU A 31 46.68 -65.95 15.76
CA LEU A 31 45.58 -65.31 15.03
C LEU A 31 46.00 -63.98 14.40
N ASN A 32 45.44 -63.66 13.22
CA ASN A 32 45.64 -62.37 12.56
C ASN A 32 44.58 -61.32 12.97
N ASP A 33 44.82 -60.06 12.64
CA ASP A 33 44.01 -58.92 13.09
C ASP A 33 42.51 -59.03 12.72
N GLU A 34 42.20 -59.65 11.58
CA GLU A 34 40.83 -59.85 11.07
C GLU A 34 40.07 -60.95 11.85
N GLN A 35 40.79 -61.97 12.31
CA GLN A 35 40.23 -63.03 13.17
C GLN A 35 40.01 -62.57 14.61
N ILE A 36 40.85 -61.65 15.10
CA ILE A 36 40.68 -60.99 16.41
C ILE A 36 39.41 -60.13 16.40
N GLU A 37 39.18 -59.38 15.32
CA GLU A 37 38.00 -58.53 15.15
C GLU A 37 36.70 -59.35 15.16
N MET A 38 36.68 -60.47 14.43
CA MET A 38 35.51 -61.38 14.36
C MET A 38 35.18 -62.03 15.72
N LEU A 39 36.19 -62.36 16.53
CA LEU A 39 36.05 -62.87 17.89
C LEU A 39 35.47 -61.82 18.84
N THR A 40 35.91 -60.57 18.72
CA THR A 40 35.39 -59.46 19.54
C THR A 40 33.95 -59.07 19.20
N THR A 41 33.51 -59.20 17.95
CA THR A 41 32.11 -58.94 17.54
C THR A 41 31.09 -59.98 18.00
N SER A 42 31.55 -61.15 18.46
CA SER A 42 30.67 -62.27 18.84
C SER A 42 30.36 -62.33 20.35
N LEU A 43 30.96 -61.44 21.15
CA LEU A 43 30.83 -61.42 22.61
C LEU A 43 29.91 -60.27 23.05
N PRO A 44 28.76 -60.53 23.69
CA PRO A 44 27.89 -59.47 24.17
C PRO A 44 28.48 -58.83 25.43
N VAL A 45 28.64 -57.50 25.36
CA VAL A 45 28.95 -56.57 26.47
C VAL A 45 30.27 -56.86 27.19
N ILE A 46 31.38 -56.39 26.61
CA ILE A 46 32.63 -56.21 27.35
C ILE A 46 32.41 -55.09 28.36
N LYS A 47 32.50 -55.45 29.64
CA LYS A 47 32.54 -54.54 30.78
C LYS A 47 33.79 -53.66 30.64
N ASP A 48 33.67 -52.35 30.80
CA ASP A 48 34.84 -51.45 30.85
C ASP A 48 35.67 -51.78 32.11
N TYR A 49 36.79 -52.47 31.94
CA TYR A 49 37.67 -52.82 33.06
C TYR A 49 38.49 -51.60 33.49
N THR A 50 38.48 -51.31 34.78
CA THR A 50 39.35 -50.30 35.37
C THR A 50 40.80 -50.79 35.41
N GLU A 51 41.75 -49.85 35.47
CA GLU A 51 43.19 -50.16 35.49
C GLU A 51 43.58 -51.04 36.70
N GLU A 52 42.86 -50.90 37.81
CA GLU A 52 43.01 -51.72 39.02
C GLU A 52 42.53 -53.17 38.81
N GLU A 53 41.40 -53.38 38.11
CA GLU A 53 40.88 -54.71 37.77
C GLU A 53 41.81 -55.45 36.78
N ILE A 54 42.37 -54.73 35.82
CA ILE A 54 43.37 -55.28 34.87
C ILE A 54 44.64 -55.72 35.63
N ASN A 55 45.10 -54.92 36.60
CA ASN A 55 46.28 -55.25 37.41
C ASN A 55 46.03 -56.44 38.37
N GLU A 56 44.81 -56.61 38.88
CA GLU A 56 44.38 -57.78 39.66
C GLU A 56 44.33 -59.07 38.82
N LEU A 57 43.84 -59.00 37.57
CA LEU A 57 43.81 -60.12 36.62
C LEU A 57 45.22 -60.60 36.26
N ILE A 58 46.15 -59.67 36.01
CA ILE A 58 47.55 -59.97 35.67
C ILE A 58 48.26 -60.69 36.83
N LYS A 59 47.93 -60.39 38.10
CA LYS A 59 48.51 -61.07 39.27
C LYS A 59 48.10 -62.54 39.39
N LYS A 60 46.96 -62.95 38.82
CA LYS A 60 46.42 -64.32 38.90
C LYS A 60 47.00 -65.26 37.85
N ILE A 61 47.82 -64.77 36.91
CA ILE A 61 48.43 -65.54 35.83
C ILE A 61 49.97 -65.45 35.95
N PRO A 62 50.61 -66.31 36.75
CA PRO A 62 52.00 -66.12 37.19
C PRO A 62 53.09 -66.37 36.12
N THR A 63 52.72 -66.68 34.87
CA THR A 63 53.63 -67.08 33.79
C THR A 63 53.72 -66.10 32.61
N LEU A 64 53.11 -64.91 32.71
CA LEU A 64 53.14 -63.90 31.65
C LEU A 64 54.50 -63.19 31.54
N LYS A 65 55.01 -63.05 30.30
CA LYS A 65 56.21 -62.25 30.02
C LYS A 65 55.86 -60.75 29.97
N LYS A 66 56.83 -59.90 30.28
CA LYS A 66 56.66 -58.44 30.40
C LYS A 66 56.12 -57.78 29.12
N GLU A 67 56.44 -58.34 27.97
CA GLU A 67 56.03 -57.88 26.64
C GLU A 67 54.55 -58.21 26.35
N ASP A 68 54.06 -59.35 26.84
CA ASP A 68 52.68 -59.79 26.67
C ASP A 68 51.73 -58.98 27.57
N ILE A 69 52.21 -58.57 28.75
CA ILE A 69 51.49 -57.68 29.67
C ILE A 69 51.21 -56.32 29.03
N ALA A 70 52.16 -55.79 28.25
CA ALA A 70 51.99 -54.50 27.57
C ALA A 70 50.90 -54.58 26.48
N LYS A 71 50.87 -55.66 25.71
CA LYS A 71 49.86 -55.88 24.65
C LYS A 71 48.45 -56.07 25.22
N ILE A 72 48.32 -56.81 26.32
CA ILE A 72 47.03 -57.00 27.02
C ILE A 72 46.52 -55.67 27.57
N LYS A 73 47.40 -54.85 28.16
CA LYS A 73 47.03 -53.51 28.63
C LYS A 73 46.58 -52.60 27.50
N ASP A 74 47.16 -52.71 26.31
CA ASP A 74 46.79 -51.87 25.17
C ASP A 74 45.48 -52.31 24.53
N ALA A 75 45.22 -53.63 24.45
CA ALA A 75 43.97 -54.19 23.93
C ALA A 75 42.74 -53.97 24.84
N LEU A 76 42.96 -53.79 26.15
CA LEU A 76 41.91 -53.60 27.15
C LEU A 76 41.75 -52.14 27.61
N LYS A 77 42.54 -51.19 27.06
CA LYS A 77 42.35 -49.76 27.33
C LYS A 77 41.00 -49.31 26.77
N PRO A 78 40.27 -48.43 27.47
CA PRO A 78 39.12 -47.78 26.89
C PRO A 78 39.57 -46.97 25.67
N VAL A 79 38.95 -47.22 24.52
CA VAL A 79 39.18 -46.44 23.30
C VAL A 79 38.87 -44.97 23.61
N GLU A 80 39.87 -44.09 23.62
CA GLU A 80 39.65 -42.65 23.67
C GLU A 80 38.90 -42.22 22.40
N LYS A 81 37.57 -42.22 22.47
CA LYS A 81 36.74 -41.51 21.50
C LYS A 81 37.00 -40.02 21.67
N GLN A 82 37.90 -39.48 20.85
CA GLN A 82 37.95 -38.05 20.63
C GLN A 82 36.55 -37.59 20.25
N SER A 83 35.91 -36.82 21.14
CA SER A 83 34.51 -36.44 21.02
C SER A 83 34.27 -35.82 19.64
N ASN A 84 33.15 -36.17 18.98
CA ASN A 84 32.74 -35.53 17.71
C ASN A 84 32.79 -33.98 17.80
N LYS A 85 32.65 -33.44 19.01
CA LYS A 85 32.76 -32.02 19.31
C LYS A 85 34.16 -31.46 19.02
N GLU A 86 35.25 -32.16 19.34
CA GLU A 86 36.62 -31.68 19.12
C GLU A 86 37.04 -31.72 17.65
N LYS A 87 36.64 -32.75 16.91
CA LYS A 87 36.86 -32.82 15.45
C LYS A 87 36.12 -31.70 14.70
N ILE A 88 34.89 -31.38 15.13
CA ILE A 88 34.12 -30.25 14.59
C ILE A 88 34.83 -28.92 14.90
N ILE A 89 35.36 -28.74 16.12
CA ILE A 89 36.08 -27.52 16.53
C ILE A 89 37.32 -27.30 15.66
N ASP A 90 38.07 -28.35 15.30
CA ASP A 90 39.27 -28.19 14.48
C ASP A 90 38.96 -27.96 13.00
N LEU A 91 37.91 -28.60 12.46
CA LEU A 91 37.36 -28.30 11.14
C LEU A 91 36.93 -26.83 11.00
N LEU A 92 36.28 -26.27 12.04
CA LEU A 92 35.85 -24.86 12.09
C LEU A 92 37.01 -23.86 12.10
N LYS A 93 38.23 -24.26 12.49
CA LYS A 93 39.41 -23.36 12.49
C LYS A 93 40.04 -23.17 11.12
N THR A 94 39.76 -24.05 10.16
CA THR A 94 40.37 -23.97 8.82
C THR A 94 39.89 -22.73 8.05
N LYS A 95 40.80 -22.10 7.28
CA LYS A 95 40.47 -20.91 6.46
C LYS A 95 39.29 -21.15 5.51
N ARG A 96 39.16 -22.37 4.97
CA ARG A 96 38.04 -22.77 4.11
C ARG A 96 36.71 -22.81 4.87
N CYS A 97 36.67 -23.33 6.09
CA CYS A 97 35.44 -23.40 6.88
C CYS A 97 35.00 -21.99 7.33
N LYS A 98 35.93 -21.12 7.74
CA LYS A 98 35.63 -19.70 8.03
C LYS A 98 35.05 -18.95 6.83
N LEU A 99 35.58 -19.18 5.63
CA LEU A 99 35.05 -18.58 4.39
C LEU A 99 33.63 -19.07 4.08
N LEU A 100 33.36 -20.36 4.24
CA LEU A 100 32.03 -20.94 4.04
C LEU A 100 31.01 -20.41 5.07
N ILE A 101 31.41 -20.21 6.32
CA ILE A 101 30.56 -19.59 7.35
C ILE A 101 30.24 -18.14 6.97
N ILE A 102 31.22 -17.36 6.52
CA ILE A 102 31.01 -15.98 6.08
C ILE A 102 30.06 -15.94 4.88
N LEU A 103 30.26 -16.79 3.87
CA LEU A 103 29.34 -16.90 2.71
C LEU A 103 27.93 -17.31 3.14
N GLY A 104 27.80 -18.27 4.06
CA GLY A 104 26.51 -18.68 4.61
C GLY A 104 25.79 -17.54 5.32
N ILE A 105 26.51 -16.76 6.15
CA ILE A 105 25.96 -15.56 6.80
C ILE A 105 25.55 -14.52 5.75
N LEU A 106 26.35 -14.29 4.71
CA LEU A 106 26.04 -13.33 3.66
C LEU A 106 24.78 -13.73 2.87
N ILE A 107 24.64 -15.03 2.58
CA ILE A 107 23.44 -15.59 1.93
C ILE A 107 22.22 -15.41 2.84
N ILE A 108 22.34 -15.67 4.14
CA ILE A 108 21.26 -15.46 5.12
C ILE A 108 20.88 -13.97 5.20
N ILE A 109 21.85 -13.06 5.24
CA ILE A 109 21.58 -11.62 5.23
C ILE A 109 20.86 -11.21 3.94
N LEU A 110 21.33 -11.70 2.78
CA LEU A 110 20.70 -11.42 1.49
C LEU A 110 19.29 -12.00 1.39
N THR A 111 19.04 -13.20 1.94
CA THR A 111 17.68 -13.77 1.98
C THR A 111 16.78 -13.06 2.98
N VAL A 112 17.29 -12.61 4.13
CA VAL A 112 16.51 -11.79 5.07
C VAL A 112 16.17 -10.43 4.47
N ILE A 113 17.10 -9.81 3.74
CA ILE A 113 16.84 -8.56 2.99
C ILE A 113 15.83 -8.83 1.86
N SER A 114 15.99 -9.90 1.08
CA SER A 114 15.07 -10.19 -0.03
C SER A 114 13.67 -10.57 0.46
N VAL A 115 13.56 -11.36 1.53
CA VAL A 115 12.28 -11.69 2.17
C VAL A 115 11.70 -10.46 2.86
N GLY A 116 12.50 -9.63 3.53
CA GLY A 116 12.06 -8.38 4.16
C GLY A 116 11.55 -7.35 3.15
N THR A 117 12.23 -7.18 2.02
CA THR A 117 11.76 -6.33 0.91
C THR A 117 10.52 -6.92 0.24
N SER A 118 10.45 -8.24 0.04
CA SER A 118 9.27 -8.91 -0.50
C SER A 118 8.07 -8.83 0.45
N PHE A 119 8.32 -8.90 1.77
CA PHE A 119 7.31 -8.77 2.81
C PHE A 119 6.85 -7.31 2.97
N ALA A 120 7.74 -6.33 2.85
CA ALA A 120 7.37 -4.91 2.82
C ALA A 120 6.58 -4.54 1.55
N LEU A 121 6.96 -5.10 0.39
CA LEU A 121 6.20 -4.98 -0.86
C LEU A 121 4.86 -5.72 -0.77
N SER A 122 4.80 -6.89 -0.14
CA SER A 122 3.55 -7.64 0.04
C SER A 122 2.65 -6.99 1.08
N SER A 123 3.19 -6.40 2.16
CA SER A 123 2.41 -5.66 3.15
C SER A 123 1.85 -4.37 2.56
N GLN A 124 2.62 -3.66 1.71
CA GLN A 124 2.10 -2.54 0.94
C GLN A 124 0.96 -2.97 0.00
N ASN A 125 1.02 -4.18 -0.58
CA ASN A 125 -0.05 -4.73 -1.41
C ASN A 125 -1.26 -5.25 -0.61
N GLU A 126 -1.07 -5.84 0.59
CA GLU A 126 -2.17 -6.28 1.46
C GLU A 126 -2.95 -5.10 2.05
N GLU A 127 -2.26 -4.01 2.41
CA GLU A 127 -2.93 -2.74 2.73
C GLU A 127 -3.64 -2.17 1.51
N TYR A 128 -3.09 -2.34 0.30
CA TYR A 128 -3.75 -1.97 -0.94
C TYR A 128 -5.04 -2.75 -1.18
N GLU A 129 -5.09 -4.07 -0.98
CA GLU A 129 -6.27 -4.89 -1.31
C GLU A 129 -7.43 -4.77 -0.30
N ASN A 130 -7.15 -4.54 0.98
CA ASN A 130 -8.21 -4.36 1.99
C ASN A 130 -9.03 -3.06 1.79
N TYR A 131 -8.51 -2.09 1.03
CA TYR A 131 -9.22 -0.86 0.65
C TYR A 131 -10.36 -1.06 -0.36
N PHE A 132 -10.43 -2.22 -1.02
CA PHE A 132 -11.26 -2.40 -2.24
C PHE A 132 -12.67 -2.95 -1.98
N PHE A 133 -13.04 -3.33 -0.75
CA PHE A 133 -14.23 -4.18 -0.55
C PHE A 133 -15.26 -3.69 0.50
N GLU A 134 -14.97 -2.67 1.31
CA GLU A 134 -16.01 -2.09 2.16
C GLU A 134 -16.91 -1.16 1.33
N ILE A 135 -18.23 -1.37 1.43
CA ILE A 135 -19.25 -0.51 0.84
C ILE A 135 -19.67 0.48 1.92
N ASP A 136 -19.36 1.75 1.73
CA ASP A 136 -19.78 2.81 2.63
C ASP A 136 -21.32 2.94 2.60
N LYS A 137 -21.97 2.72 3.75
CA LYS A 137 -23.42 2.91 3.87
C LYS A 137 -23.73 4.39 4.01
N LYS A 138 -24.80 4.86 3.34
CA LYS A 138 -25.31 6.22 3.53
C LYS A 138 -25.75 6.42 4.99
N GLU A 139 -25.16 7.38 5.69
CA GLU A 139 -25.49 7.62 7.10
C GLU A 139 -26.69 8.58 7.25
N ASN A 140 -26.65 9.73 6.58
CA ASN A 140 -27.71 10.75 6.62
C ASN A 140 -27.94 11.37 5.23
N PRO A 141 -28.46 10.60 4.27
CA PRO A 141 -28.60 11.09 2.90
C PRO A 141 -29.75 12.09 2.78
N ASN A 142 -29.43 13.37 2.82
CA ASN A 142 -30.38 14.47 2.61
C ASN A 142 -30.05 15.23 1.34
N MET A 143 -31.10 15.72 0.68
CA MET A 143 -31.00 16.73 -0.37
C MET A 143 -30.90 18.11 0.29
N GLU A 144 -29.90 18.90 -0.09
CA GLU A 144 -29.68 20.27 0.39
C GLU A 144 -29.65 21.25 -0.78
N ILE A 145 -30.17 22.45 -0.55
CA ILE A 145 -30.20 23.55 -1.52
C ILE A 145 -29.68 24.79 -0.81
N TYR A 146 -28.69 25.44 -1.39
CA TYR A 146 -28.11 26.65 -0.82
C TYR A 146 -27.35 27.46 -1.88
N ASN A 147 -26.82 28.62 -1.47
CA ASN A 147 -25.97 29.45 -2.31
C ASN A 147 -24.58 29.56 -1.70
N ILE A 148 -23.55 29.25 -2.49
CA ILE A 148 -22.16 29.59 -2.19
C ILE A 148 -21.99 31.09 -2.49
N PRO A 149 -21.57 31.92 -1.53
CA PRO A 149 -21.36 33.35 -1.76
C PRO A 149 -20.40 33.59 -2.94
N LYS A 150 -20.75 34.56 -3.79
CA LYS A 150 -19.91 34.99 -4.92
C LYS A 150 -19.52 36.44 -4.73
N ASP A 151 -18.25 36.75 -5.00
CA ASP A 151 -17.77 38.12 -4.96
C ASP A 151 -18.48 38.95 -6.03
N SER A 152 -19.10 40.04 -5.59
CA SER A 152 -19.70 41.01 -6.51
C SER A 152 -18.59 41.83 -7.17
N PRO A 153 -18.51 41.90 -8.51
CA PRO A 153 -17.54 42.74 -9.17
C PRO A 153 -17.76 44.20 -8.77
N ASN A 154 -16.66 44.93 -8.58
CA ASN A 154 -16.70 46.36 -8.32
C ASN A 154 -17.07 47.11 -9.61
N PHE A 155 -18.38 47.24 -9.88
CA PHE A 155 -18.88 48.06 -10.98
C PHE A 155 -18.95 49.54 -10.62
N ILE A 156 -18.96 50.39 -11.66
CA ILE A 156 -19.46 51.78 -11.55
C ILE A 156 -20.90 51.72 -11.04
N LYS A 157 -21.19 52.40 -9.93
CA LYS A 157 -22.52 52.40 -9.30
C LYS A 157 -23.63 52.79 -10.29
N ASP A 158 -24.74 52.06 -10.22
CA ASP A 158 -26.07 52.40 -10.73
C ASP A 158 -26.33 52.30 -12.26
N SER A 159 -25.55 51.51 -13.00
CA SER A 159 -25.94 51.13 -14.38
C SER A 159 -26.92 49.95 -14.41
N LYS A 160 -27.76 49.85 -15.46
CA LYS A 160 -28.64 48.68 -15.66
C LYS A 160 -27.86 47.37 -15.78
N ALA A 161 -26.70 47.40 -16.43
CA ALA A 161 -25.81 46.23 -16.53
C ALA A 161 -25.32 45.79 -15.14
N SER A 162 -24.95 46.74 -14.29
CA SER A 162 -24.52 46.47 -12.91
C SER A 162 -25.65 45.84 -12.08
N GLN A 163 -26.89 46.33 -12.24
CA GLN A 163 -28.06 45.76 -11.55
C GLN A 163 -28.33 44.31 -11.97
N ILE A 164 -28.22 44.00 -13.26
CA ILE A 164 -28.38 42.64 -13.77
C ILE A 164 -27.29 41.74 -13.19
N VAL A 165 -26.02 42.13 -13.25
CA VAL A 165 -24.92 41.31 -12.70
C VAL A 165 -25.10 41.10 -11.19
N SER A 166 -25.39 42.15 -10.42
CA SER A 166 -25.67 42.01 -8.99
C SER A 166 -26.86 41.09 -8.71
N CYS A 167 -27.90 41.12 -9.55
CA CYS A 167 -29.01 40.17 -9.42
C CYS A 167 -28.59 38.73 -9.71
N MET A 168 -27.78 38.50 -10.74
CA MET A 168 -27.30 37.16 -11.09
C MET A 168 -26.50 36.52 -9.96
N GLN A 169 -25.66 37.31 -9.29
CA GLN A 169 -24.84 36.83 -8.17
C GLN A 169 -25.54 36.88 -6.82
N SER A 170 -26.74 37.49 -6.74
CA SER A 170 -27.51 37.50 -5.50
C SER A 170 -28.07 36.11 -5.19
N ASN A 171 -28.10 35.76 -3.90
CA ASN A 171 -28.69 34.51 -3.44
C ASN A 171 -30.16 34.40 -3.89
N THR A 172 -30.54 33.23 -4.38
CA THR A 172 -31.93 32.94 -4.73
C THR A 172 -32.61 32.27 -3.53
N PRO A 173 -33.59 32.90 -2.88
CA PRO A 173 -34.31 32.25 -1.78
C PRO A 173 -34.98 30.97 -2.29
N ILE A 174 -34.79 29.85 -1.57
CA ILE A 174 -35.28 28.52 -1.95
C ILE A 174 -36.80 28.53 -2.18
N GLU A 175 -37.52 29.23 -1.30
CA GLU A 175 -38.97 29.44 -1.36
C GLU A 175 -39.47 30.22 -2.59
N LYS A 176 -38.57 30.83 -3.36
CA LYS A 176 -38.88 31.53 -4.63
C LYS A 176 -38.52 30.71 -5.87
N LEU A 177 -37.98 29.51 -5.71
CA LEU A 177 -37.69 28.64 -6.84
C LEU A 177 -39.00 28.20 -7.52
N PRO A 178 -39.10 28.30 -8.86
CA PRO A 178 -40.29 27.90 -9.58
C PRO A 178 -40.43 26.37 -9.61
N GLU A 179 -41.64 25.89 -9.88
CA GLU A 179 -41.94 24.46 -10.03
C GLU A 179 -41.06 23.77 -11.08
N SER A 180 -40.69 24.49 -12.15
CA SER A 180 -39.79 23.98 -13.19
C SER A 180 -38.40 23.61 -12.68
N VAL A 181 -37.93 24.23 -11.58
CA VAL A 181 -36.64 23.91 -10.94
C VAL A 181 -36.85 22.87 -9.85
N THR A 182 -37.82 23.09 -8.96
CA THR A 182 -38.04 22.22 -7.79
C THR A 182 -38.46 20.80 -8.19
N SER A 183 -39.21 20.64 -9.29
CA SER A 183 -39.55 19.31 -9.85
C SER A 183 -38.30 18.51 -10.23
N VAL A 184 -37.31 19.13 -10.87
CA VAL A 184 -36.06 18.45 -11.26
C VAL A 184 -35.22 18.10 -10.04
N ILE A 185 -35.17 18.97 -9.03
CA ILE A 185 -34.48 18.68 -7.76
C ILE A 185 -35.11 17.45 -7.09
N ASN A 186 -36.45 17.35 -7.09
CA ASN A 186 -37.14 16.18 -6.57
C ASN A 186 -36.84 14.92 -7.38
N GLU A 187 -36.79 15.01 -8.72
CA GLU A 187 -36.38 13.88 -9.57
C GLU A 187 -34.96 13.39 -9.25
N ILE A 188 -34.01 14.30 -8.99
CA ILE A 188 -32.65 13.95 -8.55
C ILE A 188 -32.68 13.29 -7.17
N ASN A 189 -33.43 13.84 -6.21
CA ASN A 189 -33.56 13.25 -4.88
C ASN A 189 -34.10 11.81 -4.95
N ASP A 190 -35.18 11.60 -5.71
CA ASP A 190 -35.76 10.28 -5.94
C ASP A 190 -34.78 9.35 -6.65
N TYR A 191 -34.01 9.87 -7.62
CA TYR A 191 -32.98 9.11 -8.30
C TYR A 191 -31.91 8.61 -7.32
N TYR A 192 -31.37 9.47 -6.47
CA TYR A 192 -30.34 9.06 -5.50
C TYR A 192 -30.89 8.14 -4.39
N ASN A 193 -32.16 8.31 -3.98
CA ASN A 193 -32.80 7.45 -2.99
C ASN A 193 -33.14 6.03 -3.49
N LYS A 194 -33.22 5.81 -4.82
CA LYS A 194 -33.51 4.48 -5.40
C LYS A 194 -32.42 3.43 -5.19
N SER A 195 -31.19 3.83 -4.83
CA SER A 195 -30.08 2.89 -4.63
C SER A 195 -29.07 3.39 -3.61
N ILE A 196 -28.57 2.49 -2.78
CA ILE A 196 -27.49 2.79 -1.83
C ILE A 196 -26.18 3.11 -2.56
N ASN A 197 -26.01 2.59 -3.78
CA ASN A 197 -24.78 2.75 -4.55
C ASN A 197 -24.66 4.15 -5.17
N ARG A 198 -25.76 4.91 -5.27
CA ARG A 198 -25.75 6.31 -5.72
C ARG A 198 -25.38 7.18 -4.53
N PHE A 199 -24.10 7.23 -4.20
CA PHE A 199 -23.62 7.56 -2.86
C PHE A 199 -23.78 9.05 -2.52
N ALA A 200 -23.23 9.94 -3.35
CA ALA A 200 -23.31 11.38 -3.15
C ALA A 200 -23.34 12.15 -4.48
N TYR A 201 -23.90 13.35 -4.44
CA TYR A 201 -24.09 14.24 -5.57
C TYR A 201 -23.83 15.69 -5.17
N LYS A 202 -23.29 16.48 -6.09
CA LYS A 202 -23.32 17.94 -5.95
C LYS A 202 -23.34 18.61 -7.31
N TYR A 203 -24.24 19.56 -7.48
CA TYR A 203 -24.30 20.50 -8.58
C TYR A 203 -23.96 21.90 -8.06
N VAL A 204 -23.08 22.62 -8.75
CA VAL A 204 -22.78 24.03 -8.46
C VAL A 204 -22.85 24.83 -9.75
N ASP A 205 -23.77 25.79 -9.80
CA ASP A 205 -23.73 26.85 -10.79
C ASP A 205 -22.56 27.80 -10.48
N ILE A 206 -21.55 27.85 -11.36
CA ILE A 206 -20.30 28.55 -11.03
C ILE A 206 -20.53 30.05 -10.86
N TYR A 207 -21.40 30.66 -11.67
CA TYR A 207 -21.58 32.11 -11.67
C TYR A 207 -22.47 32.61 -10.54
N THR A 208 -23.56 31.91 -10.26
CA THR A 208 -24.56 32.33 -9.24
C THR A 208 -24.30 31.72 -7.86
N GLY A 209 -23.47 30.67 -7.81
CA GLY A 209 -23.24 29.88 -6.60
C GLY A 209 -24.42 29.02 -6.16
N PHE A 210 -25.52 28.96 -6.93
CA PHE A 210 -26.64 28.09 -6.62
C PHE A 210 -26.21 26.62 -6.63
N THR A 211 -26.51 25.95 -5.53
CA THR A 211 -25.99 24.61 -5.24
C THR A 211 -27.14 23.69 -4.85
N VAL A 212 -27.10 22.48 -5.40
CA VAL A 212 -28.00 21.38 -5.04
C VAL A 212 -27.13 20.16 -4.76
N SER A 213 -27.28 19.55 -3.59
CA SER A 213 -26.39 18.48 -3.15
C SER A 213 -27.17 17.34 -2.50
N TYR A 214 -26.64 16.12 -2.57
CA TYR A 214 -27.17 14.95 -1.87
C TYR A 214 -26.04 14.23 -1.17
N ASN A 215 -26.18 14.02 0.15
CA ASN A 215 -25.18 13.32 0.98
C ASN A 215 -23.75 13.88 0.85
N GLU A 216 -23.62 15.21 0.74
CA GLU A 216 -22.39 15.80 0.21
C GLU A 216 -21.17 15.74 1.12
N ASN A 217 -21.40 15.65 2.44
CA ASN A 217 -20.36 15.71 3.46
C ASN A 217 -19.84 14.33 3.85
N GLN A 218 -20.49 13.25 3.40
CA GLN A 218 -20.06 11.91 3.79
C GLN A 218 -18.76 11.52 3.07
N HIS A 219 -17.82 10.99 3.83
CA HIS A 219 -16.53 10.55 3.32
C HIS A 219 -16.69 9.24 2.55
N ILE A 220 -15.91 9.10 1.48
CA ILE A 220 -15.80 7.89 0.67
C ILE A 220 -14.39 7.80 0.11
N PHE A 221 -13.91 6.57 -0.13
CA PHE A 221 -12.63 6.36 -0.79
C PHE A 221 -12.56 7.08 -2.14
N THR A 222 -11.46 7.79 -2.40
CA THR A 222 -11.36 8.71 -3.54
C THR A 222 -11.13 8.02 -4.88
N ALA A 223 -10.56 6.82 -4.89
CA ALA A 223 -9.95 6.24 -6.09
C ALA A 223 -9.02 7.26 -6.79
N SER A 224 -9.03 7.33 -8.12
CA SER A 224 -8.15 8.25 -8.87
C SER A 224 -8.59 9.71 -8.88
N THR A 225 -9.72 10.10 -8.30
CA THR A 225 -10.11 11.51 -8.28
C THR A 225 -9.22 12.36 -7.36
N ILE A 226 -8.42 11.73 -6.48
CA ILE A 226 -7.44 12.36 -5.57
C ILE A 226 -6.30 13.05 -6.33
N LYS A 227 -6.09 12.65 -7.59
CA LYS A 227 -5.07 13.24 -8.46
C LYS A 227 -5.41 14.70 -8.79
N ALA A 228 -6.68 15.04 -8.97
CA ALA A 228 -7.10 16.42 -9.23
C ALA A 228 -6.60 17.41 -8.17
N PRO A 229 -6.90 17.25 -6.87
CA PRO A 229 -6.38 18.17 -5.84
C PRO A 229 -4.85 18.14 -5.70
N THR A 230 -4.19 17.05 -6.07
CA THR A 230 -2.71 16.97 -6.08
C THR A 230 -2.14 17.83 -7.22
N ASP A 231 -2.66 17.64 -8.43
CA ASP A 231 -2.22 18.30 -9.65
C ASP A 231 -2.50 19.82 -9.60
N ILE A 232 -3.68 20.22 -9.09
CA ILE A 232 -4.06 21.63 -8.90
C ILE A 232 -3.13 22.32 -7.92
N TYR A 233 -2.87 21.71 -6.76
CA TYR A 233 -1.94 22.25 -5.77
C TYR A 233 -0.56 22.53 -6.37
N ILE A 234 -0.02 21.57 -7.14
CA ILE A 234 1.31 21.70 -7.75
C ILE A 234 1.36 22.89 -8.70
N TYR A 235 0.36 23.02 -9.58
CA TYR A 235 0.35 24.06 -10.61
C TYR A 235 0.06 25.46 -10.04
N GLU A 236 -0.81 25.58 -9.04
CA GLU A 236 -0.99 26.87 -8.34
C GLU A 236 0.28 27.33 -7.64
N ASN A 237 1.01 26.41 -6.99
CA ASN A 237 2.29 26.74 -6.36
C ASN A 237 3.39 27.00 -7.39
N ALA A 238 3.34 26.40 -8.57
CA ALA A 238 4.23 26.70 -9.68
C ALA A 238 3.98 28.10 -10.26
N GLU A 239 2.73 28.51 -10.45
CA GLU A 239 2.37 29.88 -10.86
C GLU A 239 2.95 30.92 -9.89
N ASN A 240 2.96 30.59 -8.59
CA ASN A 240 3.51 31.45 -7.54
C ASN A 240 5.05 31.35 -7.40
N GLY A 241 5.72 30.52 -8.21
CA GLY A 241 7.18 30.33 -8.18
C GLY A 241 7.70 29.45 -7.04
N SER A 242 6.83 28.79 -6.27
CA SER A 242 7.21 27.92 -5.15
C SER A 242 7.55 26.48 -5.56
N ILE A 243 7.10 26.05 -6.74
CA ILE A 243 7.40 24.74 -7.33
C ILE A 243 7.97 24.92 -8.73
N ASP A 244 9.07 24.23 -9.03
CA ASP A 244 9.66 24.18 -10.37
C ASP A 244 9.05 23.00 -11.16
N LEU A 245 8.29 23.31 -12.20
CA LEU A 245 7.69 22.30 -13.08
C LEU A 245 8.72 21.53 -13.90
N GLU A 246 9.93 22.08 -14.09
CA GLU A 246 11.03 21.46 -14.83
C GLU A 246 11.95 20.62 -13.93
N GLU A 247 11.67 20.56 -12.63
CA GLU A 247 12.37 19.68 -11.70
C GLU A 247 12.24 18.23 -12.17
N LYS A 248 13.37 17.52 -12.26
CA LYS A 248 13.44 16.13 -12.70
C LYS A 248 13.43 15.17 -11.53
N LEU A 249 12.45 14.27 -11.51
CA LEU A 249 12.33 13.19 -10.54
C LEU A 249 12.70 11.85 -11.19
N LEU A 250 13.47 11.03 -10.47
CA LEU A 250 13.94 9.73 -10.96
C LEU A 250 12.90 8.65 -10.68
N TYR A 251 12.36 8.03 -11.73
CA TYR A 251 11.56 6.82 -11.57
C TYR A 251 12.44 5.64 -11.17
N THR A 252 12.14 5.03 -10.03
CA THR A 252 12.79 3.81 -9.51
C THR A 252 11.73 2.81 -9.10
N LYS A 253 12.11 1.56 -8.88
CA LYS A 253 11.19 0.48 -8.49
C LYS A 253 10.36 0.77 -7.24
N LYS A 254 10.80 1.68 -6.35
CA LYS A 254 10.02 2.09 -5.16
C LYS A 254 8.69 2.76 -5.51
N TYR A 255 8.58 3.34 -6.71
CA TYR A 255 7.37 4.02 -7.19
C TYR A 255 6.49 3.14 -8.07
N TYR A 256 6.91 1.90 -8.36
CA TYR A 256 6.15 1.00 -9.22
C TYR A 256 4.74 0.79 -8.64
N ASN A 257 3.72 1.01 -9.48
CA ASN A 257 2.33 0.73 -9.13
C ASN A 257 1.67 -0.03 -10.29
N PRO A 258 0.98 -1.16 -10.01
CA PRO A 258 0.39 -1.97 -11.07
C PRO A 258 -0.87 -1.36 -11.70
N GLY A 259 -1.51 -0.36 -11.07
CA GLY A 259 -2.74 0.28 -11.54
C GLY A 259 -2.55 1.17 -12.78
N ALA A 260 -3.51 2.04 -13.10
CA ALA A 260 -3.51 2.81 -14.35
C ALA A 260 -2.22 3.60 -14.60
N GLY A 261 -1.91 3.88 -15.86
CA GLY A 261 -0.68 4.56 -16.28
C GLY A 261 0.26 3.72 -17.14
N TYR A 262 1.22 4.40 -17.75
CA TYR A 262 2.22 3.81 -18.65
C TYR A 262 3.66 4.05 -18.20
N ILE A 263 3.92 4.93 -17.22
CA ILE A 263 5.29 5.10 -16.68
C ILE A 263 5.81 3.77 -16.12
N LYS A 264 4.94 2.95 -15.53
CA LYS A 264 5.27 1.59 -15.06
C LYS A 264 5.84 0.66 -16.15
N LEU A 265 5.56 0.94 -17.43
CA LEU A 265 6.02 0.17 -18.59
C LEU A 265 7.36 0.70 -19.12
N GLY A 266 7.79 1.88 -18.68
CA GLY A 266 9.05 2.50 -19.05
C GLY A 266 10.25 1.90 -18.32
N GLU A 267 11.44 2.28 -18.75
CA GLU A 267 12.69 1.83 -18.15
C GLU A 267 12.87 2.44 -16.75
N GLU A 268 13.33 1.62 -15.81
CA GLU A 268 13.78 2.10 -14.51
C GLU A 268 14.95 3.09 -14.69
N ASN A 269 15.05 4.07 -13.80
CA ASN A 269 16.02 5.16 -13.84
C ASN A 269 15.79 6.19 -14.97
N THR A 270 14.57 6.26 -15.48
CA THR A 270 14.12 7.35 -16.35
C THR A 270 13.78 8.59 -15.52
N TYR A 271 14.20 9.77 -15.97
CA TYR A 271 13.82 11.05 -15.35
C TYR A 271 12.56 11.59 -16.01
N TYR A 272 11.61 12.03 -15.18
CA TYR A 272 10.41 12.77 -15.60
C TYR A 272 10.40 14.12 -14.91
N THR A 273 9.99 15.16 -15.63
CA THR A 273 9.72 16.47 -15.04
C THR A 273 8.45 16.44 -14.21
N VAL A 274 8.32 17.34 -13.21
CA VAL A 274 7.07 17.53 -12.47
C VAL A 274 5.90 17.83 -13.43
N ARG A 275 6.15 18.62 -14.48
CA ARG A 275 5.19 18.89 -15.56
C ARG A 275 4.66 17.62 -16.22
N GLU A 276 5.56 16.73 -16.64
CA GLU A 276 5.19 15.45 -17.26
C GLU A 276 4.43 14.54 -16.30
N LEU A 277 4.83 14.51 -15.03
CA LEU A 277 4.15 13.70 -14.02
C LEU A 277 2.72 14.20 -13.78
N VAL A 278 2.51 15.51 -13.64
CA VAL A 278 1.15 16.07 -13.50
C VAL A 278 0.30 15.79 -14.73
N LYS A 279 0.84 15.99 -15.94
CA LYS A 279 0.13 15.64 -17.18
C LYS A 279 -0.31 14.17 -17.17
N ASN A 280 0.58 13.28 -16.73
CA ASN A 280 0.28 11.85 -16.65
C ASN A 280 -0.71 11.47 -15.56
N SER A 281 -0.63 12.14 -14.41
CA SER A 281 -1.56 12.02 -13.31
C SER A 281 -2.99 12.44 -13.72
N ALA A 282 -3.13 13.60 -14.34
CA ALA A 282 -4.42 14.13 -14.77
C ALA A 282 -5.00 13.34 -15.96
N TYR A 283 -4.27 13.27 -17.08
CA TYR A 283 -4.80 12.78 -18.36
C TYR A 283 -4.84 11.25 -18.45
N TYR A 284 -3.76 10.58 -18.05
CA TYR A 284 -3.65 9.11 -18.14
C TYR A 284 -3.99 8.39 -16.83
N SER A 285 -4.32 9.15 -15.79
CA SER A 285 -4.57 8.62 -14.45
C SER A 285 -3.38 7.77 -13.95
N ASP A 286 -2.15 8.14 -14.29
CA ASP A 286 -0.96 7.33 -14.01
C ASP A 286 -0.67 7.26 -12.51
N ASN A 287 -0.66 6.04 -11.96
CA ASN A 287 -0.45 5.81 -10.54
C ASN A 287 1.01 5.97 -10.11
N VAL A 288 1.97 5.69 -11.00
CA VAL A 288 3.40 5.93 -10.73
C VAL A 288 3.63 7.43 -10.65
N ALA A 289 3.04 8.20 -11.58
CA ALA A 289 3.09 9.65 -11.54
C ALA A 289 2.56 10.21 -10.20
N HIS A 290 1.36 9.80 -9.81
CA HIS A 290 0.77 10.21 -8.52
C HIS A 290 1.66 9.85 -7.33
N THR A 291 2.23 8.64 -7.30
CA THR A 291 3.12 8.21 -6.21
C THR A 291 4.38 9.07 -6.15
N MET A 292 5.00 9.37 -7.29
CA MET A 292 6.18 10.24 -7.36
C MET A 292 5.87 11.68 -6.91
N LEU A 293 4.72 12.22 -7.32
CA LEU A 293 4.28 13.56 -6.91
C LEU A 293 4.01 13.63 -5.41
N MET A 294 3.31 12.62 -4.84
CA MET A 294 3.02 12.55 -3.41
C MET A 294 4.27 12.31 -2.54
N ASP A 295 5.29 11.63 -3.05
CA ASP A 295 6.57 11.45 -2.34
C ASP A 295 7.42 12.73 -2.39
N ARG A 296 7.34 13.49 -3.50
CA ARG A 296 8.08 14.74 -3.69
C ARG A 296 7.45 15.92 -2.95
N PHE A 297 6.12 16.02 -2.97
CA PHE A 297 5.37 17.13 -2.38
C PHE A 297 4.69 16.65 -1.11
N ASN A 298 5.03 17.30 0.00
CA ASN A 298 4.59 16.88 1.33
C ASN A 298 3.05 16.88 1.43
N LYS A 299 2.50 15.72 1.78
CA LYS A 299 1.05 15.52 1.99
C LYS A 299 0.48 16.49 3.02
N ASP A 300 1.22 16.82 4.08
CA ASP A 300 0.73 17.72 5.13
C ASP A 300 0.57 19.16 4.62
N ASP A 301 1.45 19.61 3.72
CA ASP A 301 1.35 20.93 3.11
C ASP A 301 0.16 21.00 2.15
N MET A 302 -0.08 19.93 1.39
CA MET A 302 -1.29 19.80 0.55
C MET A 302 -2.57 19.78 1.40
N LEU A 303 -2.57 19.03 2.50
CA LEU A 303 -3.71 19.00 3.43
C LEU A 303 -3.98 20.38 4.03
N ALA A 304 -2.94 21.11 4.44
CA ALA A 304 -3.08 22.47 4.97
C ALA A 304 -3.64 23.44 3.92
N PHE A 305 -3.15 23.35 2.68
CA PHE A 305 -3.66 24.14 1.56
C PHE A 305 -5.15 23.91 1.32
N TRP A 306 -5.57 22.64 1.24
CA TRP A 306 -6.97 22.31 0.97
C TRP A 306 -7.89 22.64 2.15
N LYS A 307 -7.44 22.40 3.41
CA LYS A 307 -8.17 22.84 4.61
C LYS A 307 -8.40 24.34 4.64
N ALA A 308 -7.41 25.13 4.23
CA ALA A 308 -7.56 26.60 4.15
C ALA A 308 -8.64 27.02 3.13
N LYS A 309 -8.94 26.18 2.13
CA LYS A 309 -10.02 26.37 1.15
C LYS A 309 -11.35 25.72 1.58
N GLY A 310 -11.42 25.11 2.77
CA GLY A 310 -12.67 24.63 3.37
C GLY A 310 -12.98 23.14 3.18
N THR A 311 -11.98 22.31 2.83
CA THR A 311 -12.15 20.85 2.71
C THR A 311 -12.07 20.17 4.08
N ASN A 312 -12.79 19.07 4.24
CA ASN A 312 -12.88 18.34 5.51
C ASN A 312 -12.51 16.85 5.43
N ALA A 313 -12.52 16.24 4.24
CA ALA A 313 -12.35 14.80 4.06
C ALA A 313 -10.98 14.41 3.49
N ILE A 314 -10.41 15.24 2.61
CA ILE A 314 -9.20 14.88 1.87
C ILE A 314 -7.98 14.61 2.72
N PHE A 315 -7.18 13.62 2.29
CA PHE A 315 -5.91 13.24 2.90
C PHE A 315 -5.99 12.84 4.39
N THR A 316 -7.20 12.61 4.92
CA THR A 316 -7.42 12.24 6.34
C THR A 316 -7.05 10.80 6.66
N ARG A 317 -7.08 9.88 5.67
CA ARG A 317 -6.54 8.52 5.82
C ARG A 317 -5.01 8.49 5.74
N PRO A 318 -4.32 7.57 6.42
CA PRO A 318 -2.86 7.44 6.40
C PRO A 318 -2.31 6.81 5.09
N THR A 319 -2.90 7.14 3.93
CA THR A 319 -2.44 6.70 2.61
C THR A 319 -2.37 7.87 1.64
N ILE A 320 -1.76 7.66 0.46
CA ILE A 320 -1.71 8.64 -0.63
C ILE A 320 -3.00 8.71 -1.47
N TRP A 321 -3.95 7.80 -1.21
CA TRP A 321 -5.21 7.70 -1.97
C TRP A 321 -6.38 8.40 -1.25
N GLY A 322 -6.33 8.47 0.08
CA GLY A 322 -7.19 9.33 0.89
C GLY A 322 -8.69 9.02 0.81
N GLU A 323 -9.49 9.95 1.34
CA GLU A 323 -10.94 10.01 1.17
C GLU A 323 -11.32 11.32 0.48
N THR A 324 -12.55 11.41 0.02
CA THR A 324 -13.18 12.65 -0.44
C THR A 324 -14.62 12.68 0.02
N SER A 325 -15.26 13.83 -0.14
CA SER A 325 -16.71 14.00 -0.11
C SER A 325 -17.15 14.75 -1.37
N ALA A 326 -18.46 14.87 -1.64
CA ALA A 326 -18.91 15.66 -2.77
C ALA A 326 -18.66 17.15 -2.55
N HIS A 327 -18.71 17.60 -1.29
CA HIS A 327 -18.33 18.96 -0.87
C HIS A 327 -16.88 19.27 -1.24
N ASP A 328 -15.96 18.43 -0.79
CA ASP A 328 -14.52 18.54 -1.04
C ASP A 328 -14.21 18.53 -2.54
N ALA A 329 -14.79 17.59 -3.28
CA ALA A 329 -14.60 17.48 -4.71
C ALA A 329 -15.07 18.72 -5.49
N ALA A 330 -16.19 19.33 -5.09
CA ALA A 330 -16.65 20.57 -5.69
C ALA A 330 -15.69 21.75 -5.44
N ILE A 331 -15.01 21.78 -4.29
CA ILE A 331 -13.97 22.78 -4.00
C ILE A 331 -12.80 22.63 -4.98
N TYR A 332 -12.33 21.40 -5.23
CA TYR A 332 -11.23 21.16 -6.19
C TYR A 332 -11.57 21.65 -7.58
N MET A 333 -12.75 21.27 -8.08
CA MET A 333 -13.16 21.63 -9.43
C MET A 333 -13.44 23.13 -9.54
N ASN A 334 -13.98 23.77 -8.50
CA ASN A 334 -14.15 25.22 -8.48
C ASN A 334 -12.80 25.94 -8.43
N GLU A 335 -11.82 25.39 -7.72
CA GLU A 335 -10.46 25.95 -7.69
C GLU A 335 -9.77 25.82 -9.05
N LEU A 336 -9.87 24.66 -9.70
CA LEU A 336 -9.35 24.46 -11.06
C LEU A 336 -9.96 25.48 -12.04
N TYR A 337 -11.27 25.71 -11.97
CA TYR A 337 -11.94 26.72 -12.78
C TYR A 337 -11.45 28.14 -12.46
N ASN A 338 -11.38 28.51 -11.17
CA ASN A 338 -10.87 29.82 -10.75
C ASN A 338 -9.42 30.05 -11.17
N PHE A 339 -8.58 29.01 -11.12
CA PHE A 339 -7.20 29.07 -11.58
C PHE A 339 -7.15 29.33 -13.09
N TYR A 340 -7.93 28.57 -13.87
CA TYR A 340 -8.09 28.77 -15.31
C TYR A 340 -8.54 30.18 -15.69
N GLU A 341 -9.49 30.75 -14.96
CA GLU A 341 -9.99 32.12 -15.20
C GLU A 341 -8.94 33.22 -15.00
N LYS A 342 -7.82 32.94 -14.29
CA LYS A 342 -6.68 33.87 -14.23
C LYS A 342 -6.04 34.09 -15.61
N GLY A 343 -6.19 33.14 -16.53
CA GLY A 343 -5.80 33.25 -17.92
C GLY A 343 -4.29 33.14 -18.21
N SER A 344 -3.47 32.76 -17.22
CA SER A 344 -2.05 32.47 -17.44
C SER A 344 -1.84 31.23 -18.33
N ASP A 345 -0.66 31.10 -18.92
CA ASP A 345 -0.34 29.94 -19.77
C ASP A 345 -0.28 28.64 -18.94
N ILE A 346 0.24 28.70 -17.71
CA ILE A 346 0.29 27.57 -16.78
C ILE A 346 -1.14 27.14 -16.38
N ALA A 347 -2.04 28.09 -16.14
CA ALA A 347 -3.42 27.77 -15.79
C ALA A 347 -4.19 27.10 -16.94
N LYS A 348 -4.01 27.61 -18.17
CA LYS A 348 -4.58 27.00 -19.39
C LYS A 348 -4.01 25.61 -19.64
N GLU A 349 -2.71 25.44 -19.43
CA GLU A 349 -2.04 24.15 -19.55
C GLU A 349 -2.62 23.12 -18.59
N LEU A 350 -2.74 23.44 -17.30
CA LEU A 350 -3.35 22.52 -16.33
C LEU A 350 -4.76 22.13 -16.76
N MET A 351 -5.61 23.12 -17.08
CA MET A 351 -6.98 22.88 -17.51
C MET A 351 -7.03 21.92 -18.69
N SER A 352 -6.14 22.09 -19.67
CA SER A 352 -6.06 21.23 -20.85
C SER A 352 -5.81 19.76 -20.56
N TYR A 353 -5.22 19.41 -19.40
CA TYR A 353 -5.03 18.01 -19.01
C TYR A 353 -6.30 17.36 -18.45
N PHE A 354 -7.23 18.16 -17.96
CA PHE A 354 -8.54 17.71 -17.49
C PHE A 354 -9.59 17.75 -18.61
N THR A 355 -9.43 18.60 -19.62
CA THR A 355 -10.39 18.79 -20.71
C THR A 355 -10.41 17.63 -21.69
N ASP A 356 -11.61 17.10 -21.96
CA ASP A 356 -11.90 16.03 -22.94
C ASP A 356 -10.90 14.86 -22.88
N ASN A 357 -10.43 14.53 -21.66
CA ASN A 357 -9.58 13.37 -21.47
C ASN A 357 -10.43 12.10 -21.68
N GLY A 358 -9.89 11.12 -22.42
CA GLY A 358 -10.64 9.91 -22.80
C GLY A 358 -11.04 8.98 -21.65
N GLY A 359 -10.86 9.41 -20.38
CA GLY A 359 -11.19 8.66 -19.17
C GLY A 359 -12.52 9.04 -18.51
N GLN A 360 -13.27 9.98 -19.08
CA GLN A 360 -14.57 10.45 -18.58
C GLN A 360 -15.63 9.36 -18.46
N PHE A 361 -16.36 9.34 -17.33
CA PHE A 361 -17.58 8.54 -17.15
C PHE A 361 -18.84 9.38 -17.36
N LEU A 362 -18.88 10.60 -16.83
CA LEU A 362 -20.00 11.53 -16.97
C LEU A 362 -19.92 12.23 -18.31
N THR A 363 -20.65 11.74 -19.32
CA THR A 363 -20.68 12.39 -20.65
C THR A 363 -21.73 13.50 -20.67
N PRO A 364 -21.39 14.77 -20.97
CA PRO A 364 -22.36 15.85 -21.05
C PRO A 364 -23.30 15.65 -22.25
N PRO A 365 -24.45 16.35 -22.30
CA PRO A 365 -25.25 16.44 -23.51
C PRO A 365 -24.42 16.82 -24.74
N GLN A 366 -24.86 16.36 -25.91
CA GLN A 366 -24.09 16.48 -27.16
C GLN A 366 -23.65 17.92 -27.46
N GLY A 367 -22.35 18.11 -27.65
CA GLY A 367 -21.74 19.37 -28.07
C GLY A 367 -21.12 20.21 -26.95
N LEU A 368 -21.26 19.81 -25.69
CA LEU A 368 -20.59 20.46 -24.56
C LEU A 368 -19.24 19.80 -24.26
N THR A 369 -18.27 20.61 -23.86
CA THR A 369 -16.95 20.18 -23.41
C THR A 369 -16.93 20.03 -21.89
N THR A 370 -16.09 19.13 -21.40
CA THR A 370 -15.90 18.93 -19.95
C THR A 370 -14.45 18.90 -19.58
N ALA A 371 -14.13 19.45 -18.40
CA ALA A 371 -12.89 19.15 -17.70
C ALA A 371 -13.20 18.26 -16.51
N ASN A 372 -12.61 17.07 -16.43
CA ASN A 372 -12.97 16.12 -15.39
C ASN A 372 -11.80 15.26 -14.89
N LYS A 373 -11.99 14.69 -13.71
CA LYS A 373 -11.19 13.57 -13.22
C LYS A 373 -12.12 12.44 -12.79
N SER A 374 -11.98 11.30 -13.44
CA SER A 374 -12.66 10.06 -13.04
C SER A 374 -11.76 9.16 -12.20
N GLY A 375 -12.39 8.23 -11.49
CA GLY A 375 -11.69 7.18 -10.78
C GLY A 375 -12.58 5.99 -10.48
N CYS A 376 -12.06 4.79 -10.65
CA CYS A 376 -12.71 3.58 -10.16
C CYS A 376 -11.66 2.71 -9.46
N ALA A 377 -12.05 2.11 -8.35
CA ALA A 377 -11.22 1.18 -7.59
C ALA A 377 -12.12 0.41 -6.62
N GLY A 378 -12.07 -0.92 -6.67
CA GLY A 378 -12.81 -1.76 -5.72
C GLY A 378 -14.31 -1.54 -5.83
N SER A 379 -14.93 -1.18 -4.70
CA SER A 379 -16.36 -0.88 -4.59
C SER A 379 -16.76 0.46 -5.18
N VAL A 380 -15.82 1.37 -5.51
CA VAL A 380 -16.17 2.76 -5.88
C VAL A 380 -15.95 3.09 -7.35
N MET A 381 -16.76 4.03 -7.86
CA MET A 381 -16.63 4.64 -9.18
C MET A 381 -17.16 6.07 -9.14
N HIS A 382 -16.32 7.03 -9.53
CA HIS A 382 -16.55 8.45 -9.34
C HIS A 382 -16.21 9.25 -10.60
N ASP A 383 -16.91 10.36 -10.78
CA ASP A 383 -16.52 11.41 -11.72
C ASP A 383 -16.78 12.79 -11.10
N ILE A 384 -15.79 13.68 -11.26
CA ILE A 384 -15.83 15.06 -10.78
C ILE A 384 -15.56 15.96 -11.98
N SER A 385 -16.53 16.78 -12.36
CA SER A 385 -16.50 17.43 -13.67
C SER A 385 -16.92 18.89 -13.60
N ILE A 386 -16.25 19.72 -14.39
CA ILE A 386 -16.72 21.04 -14.85
C ILE A 386 -17.31 20.81 -16.24
N VAL A 387 -18.53 21.29 -16.47
CA VAL A 387 -19.19 21.29 -17.77
C VAL A 387 -19.19 22.72 -18.31
N PHE A 388 -18.64 22.89 -19.50
CA PHE A 388 -18.58 24.19 -20.19
C PHE A 388 -19.79 24.35 -21.10
N ASP A 389 -20.92 24.77 -20.52
CA ASP A 389 -22.06 25.35 -21.23
C ASP A 389 -21.88 26.89 -21.35
N GLU A 390 -22.83 27.60 -21.97
CA GLU A 390 -22.87 29.08 -21.98
C GLU A 390 -22.74 29.67 -20.56
N ASN A 391 -23.26 28.95 -19.56
CA ASN A 391 -23.00 29.18 -18.15
C ASN A 391 -22.35 27.93 -17.54
N PRO A 392 -21.04 27.94 -17.23
CA PRO A 392 -20.38 26.75 -16.69
C PRO A 392 -20.94 26.29 -15.35
N TYR A 393 -20.94 24.98 -15.13
CA TYR A 393 -21.34 24.37 -13.87
C TYR A 393 -20.45 23.20 -13.48
N ILE A 394 -20.42 22.88 -12.19
CA ILE A 394 -19.73 21.72 -11.64
C ILE A 394 -20.74 20.64 -11.31
N VAL A 395 -20.38 19.39 -11.59
CA VAL A 395 -21.13 18.20 -11.20
C VAL A 395 -20.20 17.17 -10.58
N ILE A 396 -20.59 16.68 -9.41
CA ILE A 396 -19.90 15.65 -8.65
C ILE A 396 -20.82 14.45 -8.53
N ALA A 397 -20.33 13.27 -8.94
CA ALA A 397 -21.04 12.01 -8.83
C ALA A 397 -20.13 10.97 -8.16
N LEU A 398 -20.45 10.62 -6.91
CA LEU A 398 -19.71 9.61 -6.14
C LEU A 398 -20.60 8.37 -5.96
N SER A 399 -20.03 7.18 -6.18
CA SER A 399 -20.81 5.93 -6.16
C SER A 399 -20.06 4.72 -5.60
N ASN A 400 -20.83 3.74 -5.10
CA ASN A 400 -20.39 2.40 -4.73
C ASN A 400 -20.73 1.36 -5.82
N LEU A 401 -20.52 1.70 -7.11
CA LEU A 401 -20.83 0.81 -8.24
C LEU A 401 -19.66 -0.10 -8.65
N GLY A 402 -18.45 0.23 -8.22
CA GLY A 402 -17.21 -0.43 -8.64
C GLY A 402 -16.91 -0.28 -10.14
N CYS A 403 -15.72 -0.73 -10.56
CA CYS A 403 -15.26 -0.57 -11.95
C CYS A 403 -16.03 -1.39 -13.01
N LEU A 404 -16.87 -2.35 -12.60
CA LEU A 404 -17.45 -3.34 -13.51
C LEU A 404 -18.88 -3.04 -13.97
N SER A 405 -19.60 -2.11 -13.31
CA SER A 405 -21.03 -1.90 -13.60
C SER A 405 -21.55 -0.53 -13.18
N ALA A 406 -21.30 0.49 -14.01
CA ALA A 406 -21.98 1.77 -13.88
C ALA A 406 -23.41 1.76 -14.45
N GLY A 407 -23.74 0.84 -15.36
CA GLY A 407 -24.98 0.90 -16.13
C GLY A 407 -25.16 2.27 -16.78
N SER A 408 -26.36 2.85 -16.67
CA SER A 408 -26.68 4.21 -17.12
C SER A 408 -26.37 5.30 -16.09
N TYR A 409 -25.72 4.99 -14.95
CA TYR A 409 -25.65 5.93 -13.81
C TYR A 409 -25.09 7.30 -14.17
N PHE A 410 -23.92 7.36 -14.81
CA PHE A 410 -23.29 8.63 -15.14
C PHE A 410 -24.01 9.38 -16.26
N GLU A 411 -24.64 8.68 -17.20
CA GLU A 411 -25.50 9.27 -18.23
C GLU A 411 -26.76 9.89 -17.62
N ASP A 412 -27.44 9.16 -16.72
CA ASP A 412 -28.63 9.64 -16.00
C ASP A 412 -28.29 10.88 -15.15
N VAL A 413 -27.17 10.84 -14.41
CA VAL A 413 -26.72 11.98 -13.59
C VAL A 413 -26.40 13.18 -14.47
N SER A 414 -25.72 12.98 -15.60
CA SER A 414 -25.44 14.04 -16.56
C SER A 414 -26.74 14.69 -17.08
N ASN A 415 -27.69 13.88 -17.54
CA ASN A 415 -28.96 14.35 -18.09
C ASN A 415 -29.81 15.08 -17.06
N LEU A 416 -29.95 14.53 -15.84
CA LEU A 416 -30.69 15.18 -14.76
C LEU A 416 -30.04 16.49 -14.33
N THR A 417 -28.71 16.52 -14.26
CA THR A 417 -27.96 17.74 -13.89
C THR A 417 -28.11 18.82 -14.96
N TYR A 418 -28.03 18.46 -16.23
CA TYR A 418 -28.24 19.42 -17.31
C TYR A 418 -29.68 19.97 -17.33
N LYS A 419 -30.67 19.11 -17.10
CA LYS A 419 -32.07 19.54 -16.95
C LYS A 419 -32.23 20.55 -15.81
N LEU A 420 -31.58 20.30 -14.67
CA LEU A 420 -31.56 21.23 -13.53
C LEU A 420 -30.87 22.55 -13.92
N HIS A 421 -29.71 22.46 -14.55
CA HIS A 421 -28.91 23.61 -14.97
C HIS A 421 -29.70 24.54 -15.88
N LYS A 422 -30.32 24.02 -16.94
CA LYS A 422 -31.15 24.81 -17.86
C LYS A 422 -32.36 25.42 -17.16
N ALA A 423 -33.10 24.64 -16.37
CA ALA A 423 -34.28 25.13 -15.66
C ALA A 423 -33.93 26.28 -14.69
N TYR A 424 -32.83 26.15 -13.95
CA TYR A 424 -32.37 27.18 -13.02
C TYR A 424 -31.86 28.42 -13.76
N TRP A 425 -31.01 28.23 -14.77
CA TRP A 425 -30.41 29.33 -15.51
C TRP A 425 -31.48 30.17 -16.23
N ASP A 426 -32.42 29.53 -16.93
CA ASP A 426 -33.52 30.21 -17.62
C ASP A 426 -34.37 31.04 -16.65
N TYR A 427 -34.67 30.49 -15.48
CA TYR A 427 -35.35 31.21 -14.41
C TYR A 427 -34.53 32.40 -13.91
N LYS A 428 -33.25 32.19 -13.59
CA LYS A 428 -32.39 33.21 -12.98
C LYS A 428 -32.21 34.38 -13.92
N VAL A 429 -31.85 34.12 -15.18
CA VAL A 429 -31.70 35.13 -16.23
C VAL A 429 -32.99 35.92 -16.41
N SER A 430 -34.13 35.23 -16.57
CA SER A 430 -35.43 35.88 -16.73
C SER A 430 -35.81 36.75 -15.53
N SER A 431 -35.52 36.30 -14.31
CA SER A 431 -35.82 37.06 -13.08
C SER A 431 -34.96 38.31 -12.92
N CYS A 432 -33.76 38.32 -13.50
CA CYS A 432 -32.81 39.43 -13.39
C CYS A 432 -32.91 40.44 -14.52
N ILE A 433 -33.24 40.01 -15.74
CA ILE A 433 -33.44 40.92 -16.88
C ILE A 433 -34.75 41.73 -16.73
N ASN A 434 -35.77 41.15 -16.09
CA ASN A 434 -37.08 41.78 -15.90
C ASN A 434 -37.18 42.63 -14.61
N LYS A 435 -36.10 42.76 -13.85
CA LYS A 435 -35.95 43.76 -12.78
C LYS A 435 -35.46 45.08 -13.36
#